data_AF-A0A8D8LNI3-F1
#
_entry.id   AF-A0A8D8LNI3-F1
#
_cell.length_a   1.000
_cell.length_b   1.000
_cell.length_c   1.000
_cell.angle_alpha   90.00
_cell.angle_beta   90.00
_cell.angle_gamma   90.00
#
_symmetry.space_group_name_H-M   'P 1'
#
loop_
_entity.id
_entity.type
_entity.pdbx_description
1 polymer ?
#
loop_
_entity_poly.entity_id
_entity_poly.type
_entity_poly.pdbx_seq_one_letter_code
_entity_poly.pdbx_strand_id
1 'polypeptide(L)'
;MKIIHETGYSKEECEQYRPVVYSNSIQSLMAIIRAMGQLKIDFGDHNNADCARQFFTLASAAEEGDLTPDLVILMKRLWSDQGVQHCFHRSREYQLNDSAAYYLNALDRISQPHYIPTQQDVLRTRVKTTGIIETHFTFKGLHFNELAKWSSILI
;
A
#
# COMPACT_ATOMS: atom_id res chain seq x y z
N MET A 1 11.00 18.46 6.68
CA MET A 1 10.60 17.86 5.38
C MET A 1 11.83 17.68 4.51
N LYS A 2 12.28 16.43 4.28
CA LYS A 2 13.48 16.05 3.51
C LYS A 2 13.43 16.42 2.00
N ILE A 3 12.32 16.95 1.51
CA ILE A 3 12.10 17.19 0.07
C ILE A 3 12.63 18.55 -0.39
N ILE A 4 12.95 19.46 0.53
CA ILE A 4 13.26 20.87 0.19
C ILE A 4 14.77 21.11 -0.01
N HIS A 5 15.64 20.15 0.33
CA HIS A 5 17.08 20.26 0.10
C HIS A 5 17.64 18.98 -0.55
N GLU A 6 17.87 19.09 -1.86
CA GLU A 6 18.89 18.39 -2.65
C GLU A 6 19.10 16.89 -2.37
N THR A 7 18.39 16.04 -3.14
CA THR A 7 18.72 14.69 -3.68
C THR A 7 17.61 13.63 -3.63
N GLY A 8 16.43 13.94 -3.07
CA GLY A 8 15.31 12.98 -3.03
C GLY A 8 15.64 11.72 -2.20
N TYR A 9 14.83 10.67 -2.31
CA TYR A 9 15.15 9.38 -1.67
C TYR A 9 16.19 8.61 -2.47
N SER A 10 17.19 8.06 -1.79
CA SER A 10 18.15 7.14 -2.39
C SER A 10 17.48 5.82 -2.80
N LYS A 11 18.14 5.04 -3.66
CA LYS A 11 17.61 3.73 -4.09
C LYS A 11 17.53 2.75 -2.92
N GLU A 12 18.51 2.80 -2.04
CA GLU A 12 18.61 2.00 -0.81
C GLU A 12 17.52 2.40 0.18
N GLU A 13 17.25 3.70 0.34
CA GLU A 13 16.13 4.19 1.15
C GLU A 13 14.79 3.72 0.56
N CYS A 14 14.58 3.85 -0.76
CA CYS A 14 13.37 3.39 -1.43
C CYS A 14 13.12 1.88 -1.23
N GLU A 15 14.18 1.07 -1.24
CA GLU A 15 14.08 -0.37 -1.06
C GLU A 15 13.46 -0.77 0.29
N GLN A 16 13.71 0.03 1.34
CA GLN A 16 13.13 -0.18 2.68
C GLN A 16 11.61 0.04 2.73
N TYR A 17 11.05 0.78 1.78
CA TYR A 17 9.60 1.05 1.71
C TYR A 17 8.82 -0.03 0.96
N ARG A 18 9.49 -1.01 0.34
CA ARG A 18 8.83 -2.07 -0.42
C ARG A 18 7.77 -2.83 0.40
N PRO A 19 8.06 -3.28 1.64
CA PRO A 19 7.06 -3.92 2.49
C PRO A 19 5.86 -3.00 2.77
N VAL A 20 6.10 -1.70 2.92
CA VAL A 20 5.06 -0.69 3.18
C VAL A 20 4.16 -0.51 1.96
N VAL A 21 4.74 -0.43 0.75
CA VAL A 21 3.98 -0.35 -0.51
C VAL A 21 3.10 -1.59 -0.70
N TYR A 22 3.63 -2.78 -0.43
CA TYR A 22 2.87 -4.03 -0.52
C TYR A 22 1.70 -4.04 0.47
N SER A 23 1.97 -3.71 1.73
CA SER A 23 0.95 -3.62 2.78
C SER A 23 -0.14 -2.59 2.44
N ASN A 24 0.24 -1.40 1.93
CA ASN A 24 -0.71 -0.37 1.50
C ASN A 24 -1.58 -0.85 0.33
N SER A 25 -1.01 -1.61 -0.62
CA SER A 25 -1.74 -2.18 -1.76
C SER A 25 -2.79 -3.20 -1.30
N ILE A 26 -2.40 -4.13 -0.43
CA ILE A 26 -3.27 -5.17 0.13
C ILE A 26 -4.39 -4.54 0.97
N GLN A 27 -4.04 -3.63 1.89
CA GLN A 27 -5.00 -2.94 2.75
C GLN A 27 -6.00 -2.10 1.95
N SER A 28 -5.56 -1.47 0.85
CA SER A 28 -6.45 -0.70 -0.02
C SER A 28 -7.53 -1.59 -0.63
N LEU A 29 -7.17 -2.75 -1.18
CA LEU A 29 -8.16 -3.68 -1.75
C LEU A 29 -9.06 -4.28 -0.68
N MET A 30 -8.51 -4.66 0.48
CA MET A 30 -9.30 -5.14 1.62
C MET A 30 -10.36 -4.13 2.06
N ALA A 31 -10.00 -2.84 2.11
CA ALA A 31 -10.92 -1.78 2.48
C ALA A 31 -12.08 -1.64 1.49
N ILE A 32 -11.79 -1.70 0.18
CA ILE A 32 -12.81 -1.64 -0.88
C ILE A 32 -13.76 -2.84 -0.78
N ILE A 33 -13.24 -4.06 -0.66
CA ILE A 33 -14.09 -5.27 -0.60
C ILE A 33 -14.96 -5.28 0.67
N ARG A 34 -14.43 -4.80 1.81
CA ARG A 34 -15.24 -4.64 3.03
C ARG A 34 -16.35 -3.60 2.85
N ALA A 35 -16.05 -2.50 2.18
CA ALA A 35 -17.04 -1.47 1.89
C ALA A 35 -18.15 -1.96 0.95
N MET A 36 -17.85 -2.86 0.01
CA MET A 36 -18.89 -3.49 -0.83
C MET A 36 -19.98 -4.16 0.01
N GLY A 37 -19.60 -4.90 1.06
CA GLY A 37 -20.57 -5.52 1.96
C GLY A 37 -21.42 -4.50 2.74
N GLN A 38 -20.83 -3.38 3.15
CA GLN A 38 -21.54 -2.30 3.86
C GLN A 38 -22.50 -1.53 2.94
N LEU A 39 -22.06 -1.24 1.72
CA LEU A 39 -22.82 -0.52 0.71
C LEU A 39 -23.76 -1.41 -0.10
N LYS A 40 -23.78 -2.72 0.19
CA LYS A 40 -24.56 -3.75 -0.52
C LYS A 40 -24.32 -3.72 -2.03
N ILE A 41 -23.06 -3.64 -2.42
CA ILE A 41 -22.62 -3.68 -3.81
C ILE A 41 -22.20 -5.11 -4.11
N ASP A 42 -22.87 -5.75 -5.06
CA ASP A 42 -22.51 -7.08 -5.53
C ASP A 42 -21.27 -7.05 -6.44
N PHE A 43 -20.56 -8.17 -6.52
CA PHE A 43 -19.52 -8.35 -7.52
C PHE A 43 -20.11 -8.39 -8.93
N GLY A 44 -19.34 -7.93 -9.91
CA GLY A 44 -19.72 -8.06 -11.32
C GLY A 44 -19.72 -9.53 -11.78
N ASP A 45 -18.74 -10.31 -11.33
CA ASP A 45 -18.70 -11.78 -11.50
C ASP A 45 -18.95 -12.48 -10.16
N HIS A 46 -19.94 -13.38 -10.11
CA HIS A 46 -20.28 -14.15 -8.90
C HIS A 46 -19.13 -15.03 -8.41
N ASN A 47 -18.23 -15.48 -9.30
CA ASN A 47 -17.04 -16.25 -8.91
C ASN A 47 -16.03 -15.40 -8.12
N ASN A 48 -16.13 -14.07 -8.17
CA ASN A 48 -15.26 -13.19 -7.40
C ASN A 48 -15.58 -13.19 -5.90
N ALA A 49 -16.75 -13.70 -5.48
CA ALA A 49 -17.02 -13.94 -4.07
C ALA A 49 -16.03 -14.96 -3.47
N ASP A 50 -15.75 -16.05 -4.20
CA ASP A 50 -14.76 -17.05 -3.80
C ASP A 50 -13.34 -16.49 -3.85
N CYS A 51 -13.03 -15.73 -4.91
CA CYS A 51 -11.76 -15.03 -5.05
C CYS A 51 -11.50 -14.09 -3.87
N ALA A 52 -12.53 -13.33 -3.43
CA ALA A 52 -12.43 -12.43 -2.28
C ALA A 52 -12.18 -13.19 -0.97
N ARG A 53 -12.86 -14.33 -0.77
CA ARG A 53 -12.61 -15.21 0.39
C ARG A 53 -11.17 -15.69 0.44
N GLN A 54 -10.66 -16.22 -0.69
CA GLN A 54 -9.27 -16.67 -0.80
C GLN A 54 -8.28 -15.51 -0.58
N PHE A 55 -8.56 -14.34 -1.13
CA PHE A 55 -7.76 -13.14 -0.93
C PHE A 55 -7.65 -12.77 0.56
N PHE A 56 -8.75 -12.77 1.32
CA PHE A 56 -8.71 -12.49 2.75
C PHE A 56 -7.93 -13.55 3.54
N THR A 57 -8.05 -14.84 3.17
CA THR A 57 -7.29 -15.91 3.80
C THR A 57 -5.79 -15.73 3.58
N LEU A 58 -5.36 -15.51 2.33
CA LEU A 58 -3.94 -15.32 2.01
C LEU A 58 -3.39 -14.02 2.58
N ALA A 59 -4.13 -12.91 2.48
CA ALA A 59 -3.71 -11.63 3.03
C ALA A 59 -3.55 -11.66 4.56
N SER A 60 -4.35 -12.47 5.26
CA SER A 60 -4.23 -12.66 6.72
C SER A 60 -3.07 -13.58 7.11
N ALA A 61 -2.67 -14.49 6.22
CA ALA A 61 -1.59 -15.44 6.45
C ALA A 61 -0.22 -14.91 5.97
N ALA A 62 -0.21 -13.93 5.08
CA ALA A 62 1.01 -13.29 4.60
C ALA A 62 1.72 -12.56 5.75
N GLU A 63 3.05 -12.71 5.80
CA GLU A 63 3.88 -11.89 6.68
C GLU A 63 3.74 -10.41 6.32
N GLU A 64 3.92 -9.54 7.30
CA GLU A 64 3.73 -8.11 7.09
C GLU A 64 4.70 -7.58 6.02
N GLY A 65 4.12 -7.18 4.88
CA GLY A 65 4.88 -6.66 3.75
C GLY A 65 5.44 -7.71 2.80
N ASP A 66 4.87 -8.91 2.76
CA ASP A 66 5.05 -9.86 1.66
C ASP A 66 3.90 -9.75 0.64
N LEU A 67 4.24 -9.91 -0.65
CA LEU A 67 3.30 -9.87 -1.77
C LEU A 67 3.56 -11.06 -2.69
N THR A 68 2.92 -12.18 -2.36
CA THR A 68 3.10 -13.44 -3.08
C THR A 68 2.45 -13.39 -4.47
N PRO A 69 2.96 -14.17 -5.46
CA PRO A 69 2.36 -14.23 -6.79
C PRO A 69 0.87 -14.60 -6.78
N ASP A 70 0.47 -15.55 -5.92
CA ASP A 70 -0.92 -15.97 -5.78
C ASP A 70 -1.81 -14.81 -5.29
N LEU A 71 -1.31 -14.04 -4.32
CA LEU A 71 -2.04 -12.88 -3.80
C LEU A 71 -2.21 -11.81 -4.90
N VAL A 72 -1.17 -11.57 -5.70
CA VAL A 72 -1.23 -10.62 -6.83
C VAL A 72 -2.27 -11.03 -7.87
N ILE A 73 -2.36 -12.33 -8.19
CA ILE A 73 -3.35 -12.85 -9.15
C ILE A 73 -4.77 -12.56 -8.65
N LEU A 74 -5.05 -12.86 -7.38
CA LEU A 74 -6.35 -12.57 -6.77
C LEU A 74 -6.64 -11.06 -6.74
N MET A 75 -5.64 -10.25 -6.37
CA MET A 75 -5.78 -8.79 -6.32
C MET A 75 -6.11 -8.20 -7.69
N LYS A 76 -5.43 -8.64 -8.76
CA LYS A 76 -5.71 -8.19 -10.13
C LYS A 76 -7.11 -8.60 -10.59
N ARG A 77 -7.51 -9.85 -10.34
CA ARG A 77 -8.84 -10.35 -10.68
C ARG A 77 -9.93 -9.52 -10.00
N LEU A 78 -9.80 -9.30 -8.69
CA LEU A 78 -10.75 -8.50 -7.91
C LEU A 78 -10.74 -7.04 -8.35
N TRP A 79 -9.56 -6.45 -8.60
CA TRP A 79 -9.49 -5.06 -9.04
C TRP A 79 -10.14 -4.85 -10.42
N SER A 80 -10.09 -5.84 -11.31
CA SER A 80 -10.76 -5.79 -12.61
C SER A 80 -12.29 -5.98 -12.56
N ASP A 81 -12.85 -6.34 -11.40
CA ASP A 81 -14.29 -6.55 -11.22
C ASP A 81 -15.07 -5.23 -11.25
N GLN A 82 -16.18 -5.21 -12.00
CA GLN A 82 -17.00 -4.00 -12.15
C GLN A 82 -17.68 -3.56 -10.86
N GLY A 83 -18.07 -4.50 -9.99
CA GLY A 83 -18.61 -4.20 -8.66
C GLY A 83 -17.57 -3.57 -7.74
N VAL A 84 -16.34 -4.09 -7.77
CA VAL A 84 -15.19 -3.52 -7.05
C VAL A 84 -14.87 -2.10 -7.56
N GLN A 85 -14.81 -1.91 -8.88
CA GLN A 85 -14.63 -0.59 -9.48
C GLN A 85 -15.76 0.37 -9.11
N HIS A 86 -17.01 -0.06 -9.17
CA HIS A 86 -18.16 0.76 -8.77
C HIS A 86 -18.08 1.16 -7.29
N CYS A 87 -17.69 0.26 -6.41
CA CYS A 87 -17.46 0.56 -5.00
C CYS A 87 -16.33 1.59 -4.81
N PHE A 88 -15.23 1.45 -5.54
CA PHE A 88 -14.13 2.41 -5.51
C PHE A 88 -14.55 3.83 -5.91
N HIS A 89 -15.43 4.00 -6.91
CA HIS A 89 -15.96 5.32 -7.28
C HIS A 89 -16.79 5.97 -6.16
N ARG A 90 -17.31 5.16 -5.22
CA ARG A 90 -18.02 5.58 -4.02
C ARG A 90 -17.11 5.66 -2.79
N SER A 91 -15.79 5.70 -2.97
CA SER A 91 -14.79 5.77 -1.89
C SER A 91 -14.96 6.95 -0.93
N ARG A 92 -15.74 7.98 -1.27
CA ARG A 92 -16.10 9.08 -0.35
C ARG A 92 -17.04 8.65 0.78
N GLU A 93 -17.69 7.49 0.65
CA GLU A 93 -18.65 6.96 1.65
C GLU A 93 -17.98 6.11 2.72
N TYR A 94 -16.68 5.81 2.60
CA TYR A 94 -15.92 5.01 3.56
C TYR A 94 -14.46 5.48 3.64
N GLN A 95 -13.71 4.95 4.63
CA GLN A 95 -12.30 5.31 4.76
C GLN A 95 -11.45 4.53 3.75
N LEU A 96 -11.03 5.20 2.69
CA LEU A 96 -10.04 4.71 1.73
C LEU A 96 -8.90 5.71 1.59
N ASN A 97 -7.68 5.22 1.36
CA ASN A 97 -6.55 6.08 1.04
C ASN A 97 -6.65 6.56 -0.41
N ASP A 98 -6.43 7.86 -0.65
CA ASP A 98 -6.42 8.44 -2.00
C ASP A 98 -5.41 7.76 -2.95
N SER A 99 -4.35 7.17 -2.40
CA SER A 99 -3.33 6.43 -3.16
C SER A 99 -3.75 5.00 -3.52
N ALA A 100 -4.95 4.54 -3.15
CA ALA A 100 -5.42 3.19 -3.43
C ALA A 100 -5.37 2.86 -4.93
N ALA A 101 -5.97 3.70 -5.78
CA ALA A 101 -5.95 3.48 -7.23
C ALA A 101 -4.53 3.52 -7.81
N TYR A 102 -3.65 4.37 -7.27
CA TYR A 102 -2.26 4.46 -7.73
C TYR A 102 -1.54 3.12 -7.57
N TYR A 103 -1.70 2.46 -6.42
CA TYR A 103 -1.09 1.15 -6.19
C TYR A 103 -1.80 0.03 -6.94
N LEU A 104 -3.12 -0.01 -6.91
CA LEU A 104 -3.90 -1.10 -7.52
C LEU A 104 -3.78 -1.11 -9.05
N ASN A 105 -3.68 0.06 -9.68
CA ASN A 105 -3.40 0.16 -11.12
C ASN A 105 -1.94 -0.21 -11.47
N ALA A 106 -1.04 -0.21 -10.50
CA ALA A 106 0.37 -0.49 -10.69
C ALA A 106 0.76 -1.91 -10.23
N LEU A 107 -0.21 -2.80 -9.97
CA LEU A 107 0.07 -4.16 -9.48
C LEU A 107 1.05 -4.93 -10.38
N ASP A 108 0.99 -4.77 -11.71
CA ASP A 108 1.96 -5.39 -12.63
C ASP A 108 3.40 -4.94 -12.40
N ARG A 109 3.62 -3.67 -12.04
CA ARG A 109 4.94 -3.12 -11.72
C ARG A 109 5.38 -3.53 -10.32
N ILE A 110 4.48 -3.39 -9.35
CA ILE A 110 4.74 -3.63 -7.93
C ILE A 110 5.02 -5.12 -7.68
N SER A 111 4.44 -6.03 -8.45
CA SER A 111 4.65 -7.47 -8.31
C SER A 111 5.88 -8.01 -9.06
N GLN A 112 6.68 -7.18 -9.73
CA GLN A 112 7.84 -7.68 -10.47
C GLN A 112 8.90 -8.26 -9.53
N PRO A 113 9.60 -9.35 -9.94
CA PRO A 113 10.81 -9.78 -9.25
C PRO A 113 11.79 -8.61 -9.16
N HIS A 114 12.36 -8.39 -7.98
CA HIS A 114 13.29 -7.28 -7.70
C HIS A 114 12.69 -5.86 -7.87
N TYR A 115 11.36 -5.71 -7.75
CA TYR A 115 10.74 -4.39 -7.66
C TYR A 115 11.43 -3.53 -6.59
N ILE A 116 11.75 -2.29 -6.96
CA ILE A 116 12.24 -1.26 -6.05
C ILE A 116 11.25 -0.10 -6.14
N PRO A 117 10.66 0.35 -5.01
CA PRO A 117 9.77 1.49 -5.00
C PRO A 117 10.38 2.71 -5.65
N THR A 118 9.59 3.41 -6.45
CA THR A 118 9.93 4.73 -6.93
C THR A 118 9.77 5.75 -5.79
N GLN A 119 10.40 6.91 -5.92
CA GLN A 119 10.15 8.02 -4.99
C GLN A 119 8.66 8.36 -4.90
N GLN A 120 7.92 8.22 -6.02
CA GLN A 120 6.48 8.44 -6.05
C GLN A 120 5.70 7.40 -5.24
N ASP A 121 6.13 6.14 -5.24
CA ASP A 121 5.58 5.10 -4.38
C ASP A 121 5.83 5.46 -2.92
N VAL A 122 7.07 5.78 -2.56
CA VAL A 122 7.47 6.15 -1.19
C VAL A 122 6.63 7.31 -0.66
N LEU A 123 6.51 8.40 -1.43
CA LEU A 123 5.76 9.60 -1.05
C LEU A 123 4.26 9.34 -0.85
N ARG A 124 3.72 8.31 -1.50
CA ARG A 124 2.30 7.91 -1.40
C ARG A 124 2.07 6.86 -0.32
N THR A 125 3.12 6.31 0.29
CA THR A 125 2.94 5.33 1.36
C THR A 125 2.31 6.00 2.56
N ARG A 126 1.33 5.33 3.17
CA ARG A 126 0.82 5.72 4.48
C ARG A 126 1.37 4.73 5.49
N VAL A 127 2.29 5.20 6.31
CA VAL A 127 2.80 4.45 7.46
C VAL A 127 1.82 4.66 8.60
N LYS A 128 1.16 3.59 9.07
CA LYS A 128 0.47 3.64 10.35
C LYS A 128 1.55 3.74 11.44
N THR A 129 1.43 4.68 12.36
CA THR A 129 2.34 4.81 13.50
C THR A 129 2.19 3.62 14.44
N THR A 130 2.94 2.55 14.18
CA THR A 130 3.14 1.45 15.12
C THR A 130 4.64 1.36 15.40
N GLY A 131 5.12 2.16 16.35
CA GLY A 131 6.48 2.10 16.86
C GLY A 131 7.47 3.10 16.24
N ILE A 132 8.43 3.51 17.06
CA ILE A 132 9.56 4.38 16.69
C ILE A 132 10.52 3.55 15.83
N ILE A 133 10.82 3.99 14.61
CA ILE A 133 11.94 3.47 13.84
C ILE A 133 13.09 4.46 14.00
N GLU A 134 14.16 4.03 14.67
CA GLU A 134 15.43 4.77 14.70
C GLU A 134 16.12 4.62 13.33
N THR A 135 16.20 5.72 12.59
CA THR A 135 16.96 5.75 11.33
C THR A 135 18.27 6.48 11.59
N HIS A 136 19.39 5.77 11.50
CA HIS A 136 20.72 6.36 11.62
C HIS A 136 21.14 6.94 10.27
N PHE A 137 21.50 8.22 10.22
CA PHE A 137 22.14 8.80 9.04
C PHE A 137 23.37 9.64 9.43
N THR A 138 24.34 9.70 8.54
CA THR A 138 25.60 10.43 8.73
C THR A 138 25.65 11.58 7.74
N PHE A 139 25.79 12.81 8.23
CA PHE A 139 25.91 14.01 7.39
C PHE A 139 27.15 14.82 7.79
N LYS A 140 28.06 15.04 6.84
CA LYS A 140 29.30 15.84 7.01
C LYS A 140 30.14 15.48 8.25
N GLY A 141 30.30 14.20 8.53
CA GLY A 141 31.15 13.72 9.64
C GLY A 141 30.56 13.92 11.04
N LEU A 142 29.30 14.34 11.13
CA LEU A 142 28.56 14.43 12.39
C LEU A 142 27.56 13.27 12.46
N HIS A 143 27.66 12.50 13.53
CA HIS A 143 26.69 11.47 13.88
C HIS A 143 25.46 12.15 14.47
N PHE A 144 24.35 12.12 13.74
CA PHE A 144 23.07 12.59 14.25
C PHE A 144 22.22 11.39 14.62
N ASN A 145 22.04 11.17 15.93
CA ASN A 145 20.98 10.32 16.45
C ASN A 145 19.69 11.15 16.41
N GLU A 146 19.07 11.23 15.25
CA GLU A 146 17.76 11.85 15.14
C GLU A 146 16.70 10.82 15.53
N LEU A 147 16.23 10.92 16.78
CA LEU A 147 14.98 10.30 17.19
C LEU A 147 13.85 11.00 16.41
N ALA A 148 13.56 10.51 15.22
CA ALA A 148 12.43 10.97 14.43
C ALA A 148 11.14 10.54 15.13
N LYS A 149 10.67 11.37 16.06
CA LYS A 149 9.25 11.40 16.40
C LYS A 149 8.54 11.84 15.13
N TRP A 150 7.73 10.97 14.54
CA TRP A 150 6.79 11.30 13.46
C TRP A 150 5.69 12.30 13.90
N SER A 151 5.95 13.12 14.92
CA SER A 151 4.95 13.91 15.64
C SER A 151 4.47 15.16 14.91
N SER A 152 5.02 15.50 13.74
CA SER A 152 4.65 16.75 13.09
C SER A 152 4.79 16.63 11.59
N ILE A 153 3.70 16.29 10.90
CA ILE A 153 3.18 16.93 9.69
C ILE A 153 1.89 16.17 9.33
N LEU A 154 0.79 16.61 9.94
CA LEU A 154 -0.57 16.47 9.46
C LEU A 154 -1.21 17.85 9.68
N ILE A 155 -1.15 18.67 8.65
CA ILE A 155 -2.22 19.63 8.33
C ILE A 155 -2.53 19.38 6.86
#